data_AF-A0A1I7B8B0-F1
#
_entry.id   AF-A0A1I7B8B0-F1
#
_cell.length_a   1.000
_cell.length_b   1.000
_cell.length_c   1.000
_cell.angle_alpha   90.00
_cell.angle_beta   90.00
_cell.angle_gamma   90.00
#
_symmetry.space_group_name_H-M   'P 1'
#
loop_
_entity.id
_entity.type
_entity.pdbx_description
1 polymer ?
#
loop_
_entity_poly.entity_id
_entity_poly.type
_entity_poly.pdbx_seq_one_letter_code
_entity_poly.pdbx_strand_id
1 'polypeptide(L)' 'MAQNIYDNPDFFAGYSQLPRQVDGLDGAPEWSAIQALLPGLSGKRV' A
#
# COMPACT_ATOMS: atom_id res chain seq x y z
N MET A 1 -2.48 11.86 24.50
CA MET A 1 -2.14 11.07 23.30
C MET A 1 -2.84 11.69 22.11
N ALA A 2 -2.19 11.80 20.95
CA ALA A 2 -2.83 12.33 19.75
C ALA A 2 -3.79 11.27 19.18
N GLN A 3 -4.95 11.69 18.68
CA GLN A 3 -5.88 10.80 18.00
C GLN A 3 -5.28 10.34 16.66
N ASN A 4 -5.44 9.05 16.34
CA ASN A 4 -5.05 8.55 15.03
C ASN A 4 -6.01 9.09 13.97
N ILE A 5 -5.48 9.70 12.90
CA ILE A 5 -6.29 10.28 11.82
C ILE A 5 -7.12 9.22 11.07
N TYR A 6 -6.67 7.96 11.07
CA TYR A 6 -7.41 6.85 10.46
C TYR A 6 -8.71 6.48 11.21
N ASP A 7 -8.88 6.94 12.46
CA ASP A 7 -10.13 6.75 13.20
C ASP A 7 -11.21 7.78 12.79
N ASN A 8 -10.85 8.82 12.02
CA ASN A 8 -11.82 9.75 11.45
C ASN A 8 -12.51 9.09 10.24
N PRO A 9 -13.84 8.87 10.27
CA PRO A 9 -14.56 8.18 9.20
C PRO A 9 -14.48 8.88 7.85
N ASP A 10 -14.53 10.21 7.82
CA ASP A 10 -14.49 10.99 6.58
C ASP A 10 -13.12 10.92 5.92
N PHE A 11 -12.06 11.00 6.73
CA PHE A 11 -10.69 10.83 6.25
C PHE A 11 -10.48 9.40 5.73
N PHE A 12 -10.90 8.41 6.52
CA PHE A 12 -10.72 7.00 6.15
C PHE A 12 -11.50 6.65 4.89
N ALA A 13 -12.73 7.16 4.74
CA ALA A 13 -13.53 6.98 3.54
C ALA A 13 -12.76 7.45 2.30
N GLY A 14 -12.21 8.68 2.31
CA GLY A 14 -11.39 9.18 1.19
C GLY A 14 -10.09 8.39 0.98
N TYR A 15 -9.38 8.08 2.06
CA TYR A 15 -8.12 7.33 2.02
C TYR A 15 -8.29 5.93 1.42
N SER A 16 -9.38 5.24 1.76
CA SER A 16 -9.68 3.88 1.27
C SER A 16 -9.94 3.80 -0.25
N GLN A 17 -10.20 4.94 -0.91
CA GLN A 17 -10.44 5.01 -2.35
C GLN A 17 -9.17 5.25 -3.17
N LEU A 18 -8.00 5.41 -2.53
CA LEU A 18 -6.76 5.55 -3.26
C LEU A 18 -6.50 4.28 -4.10
N PRO A 19 -5.96 4.38 -5.33
CA PRO A 19 -5.74 3.21 -6.20
C PRO A 19 -4.98 2.08 -5.52
N ARG A 20 -3.94 2.38 -4.74
CA ARG A 20 -3.21 1.37 -3.93
C ARG A 20 -4.10 0.62 -2.92
N GLN A 21 -5.14 1.25 -2.39
CA GLN A 21 -6.07 0.62 -1.45
C GLN A 21 -7.13 -0.23 -2.16
N VAL A 22 -7.51 0.15 -3.38
CA VAL A 22 -8.54 -0.55 -4.18
C VAL A 22 -7.94 -1.68 -5.02
N ASP A 23 -6.87 -1.39 -5.75
CA ASP A 23 -6.25 -2.28 -6.73
C ASP A 23 -4.99 -2.99 -6.18
N GLY A 24 -4.67 -2.77 -4.90
CA GLY A 24 -3.50 -3.36 -4.26
C GLY A 24 -2.18 -2.91 -4.91
N LEU A 25 -1.24 -3.85 -5.08
CA LEU A 25 0.09 -3.54 -5.62
C LEU A 25 0.04 -3.02 -7.06
N ASP A 26 -0.96 -3.42 -7.85
CA ASP A 26 -1.17 -2.92 -9.21
C ASP A 26 -1.61 -1.44 -9.22
N GLY A 27 -2.27 -0.99 -8.14
CA GLY A 27 -2.62 0.41 -7.90
C GLY A 27 -1.50 1.27 -7.34
N ALA A 28 -0.30 0.72 -7.11
CA ALA A 28 0.87 1.48 -6.65
C ALA A 28 1.82 1.80 -7.81
N PRO A 29 1.94 3.09 -8.21
CA PRO A 29 2.83 3.50 -9.29
C PRO A 29 4.28 3.09 -9.06
N GLU A 30 4.74 3.10 -7.81
CA GLU A 30 6.12 2.76 -7.43
C GLU A 30 6.39 1.26 -7.40
N TRP A 31 5.35 0.41 -7.36
CA TRP A 31 5.52 -1.01 -7.09
C TRP A 31 6.35 -1.71 -8.17
N SER A 32 6.09 -1.43 -9.44
CA SER A 32 6.84 -2.02 -10.56
C SER A 32 8.34 -1.73 -10.46
N ALA A 33 8.72 -0.51 -10.07
CA ALA A 33 10.11 -0.11 -9.88
C ALA A 33 10.74 -0.82 -8.69
N ILE A 34 10.04 -0.92 -7.56
CA ILE A 34 10.52 -1.63 -6.36
C ILE A 34 10.67 -3.14 -6.66
N GLN A 35 9.69 -3.74 -7.31
CA GLN A 35 9.70 -5.17 -7.66
C GLN A 35 10.91 -5.52 -8.54
N ALA A 36 11.31 -4.63 -9.46
CA ALA A 36 12.48 -4.81 -10.30
C ALA A 36 13.82 -4.82 -9.51
N LEU A 37 13.84 -4.28 -8.29
CA LEU A 37 15.02 -4.31 -7.41
C LEU A 37 15.11 -5.59 -6.57
N LEU A 38 14.01 -6.33 -6.44
CA LEU A 38 13.98 -7.54 -5.63
C LEU A 38 14.64 -8.71 -6.37
N PRO A 39 15.45 -9.54 -5.68
CA PRO A 39 15.93 -10.77 -6.28
C PRO A 39 14.77 -11.76 -6.44
N GLY A 40 14.95 -12.82 -7.24
CA GLY A 40 14.01 -13.93 -7.26
C GLY A 40 13.80 -14.49 -5.85
N LEU A 41 12.57 -14.43 -5.34
CA LEU A 41 12.24 -14.77 -3.94
C LEU A 41 11.92 -16.25 -3.70
N SER A 42 11.82 -17.06 -4.75
CA SER A 42 11.51 -18.48 -4.62
C SER A 42 12.51 -19.20 -3.72
N GLY A 43 12.01 -19.85 -2.66
CA GLY A 43 12.83 -20.56 -1.67
C GLY A 43 13.60 -19.68 -0.68
N LYS A 44 13.42 -18.35 -0.70
CA LYS A 44 14.04 -17.44 0.28
C LYS A 44 13.11 -17.22 1.47
N ARG A 45 13.70 -17.00 2.65
CA ARG A 45 12.98 -16.50 3.83
C ARG A 45 12.93 -14.97 3.74
N VAL A 46 11.73 -14.41 3.87
CA VAL A 46 11.42 -12.97 3.84
C VAL A 46 10.73 -12.60 5.13
#